data_AF-A0A2H6A4L6-F1
#
_entry.id   AF-A0A2H6A4L6-F1
#
_cell.length_a   1.000
_cell.length_b   1.000
_cell.length_c   1.000
_cell.angle_alpha   90.00
_cell.angle_beta   90.00
_cell.angle_gamma   90.00
#
_symmetry.space_group_name_H-M   'P 1'
#
loop_
_entity.id
_entity.type
_entity.pdbx_description
1 polymer ?
#
loop_
_entity_poly.entity_id
_entity_poly.type
_entity_poly.pdbx_seq_one_letter_code
_entity_poly.pdbx_strand_id
1 'polypeptide(L)'
;MRFFRSAGWLLLLASAAGSAESQDTVRRPLEQGVRVGITYTPGLRPGMLVLGGPRSELLDSVRAIIARDLDFSDRFEMITLPGADSLALTVGADAGGGSFVNYPLYRALGADYAVNVSVGADSGLLVTVYDVTGQGVRRVIPLAVRDVNQPGFRMAVHRVSDEVVRAAAGAPGIAATRLLVIQHGRVWRIDSDGADAVPVSPPGVNAMSPAWAPDGRRFVYTEFSEGAGRIYLQDLQTGRRELIAPTAQWLNYAASFSPDGRIIAFTRSNEEGTDIFSYNLAENCCLQRLTAGRFSDNLSPAFSPDGRRIVFSSTRPGLPQIYVMSADGTGQELFAPYDYGVTGASHAPEWSPDGLHIAFHREIAGNPQVFVMDVATRSVRQLTSAGRNEDPTWAPDGRHLAFVSTRTGSRQVWVIDLDTGRVRQLTRLGEARLPAWSPRIPQEGANP
;
A
#
# COMPACT_ATOMS: atom_id res chain seq x y z
N MET A 1 35.98 53.57 -47.99
CA MET A 1 36.07 54.16 -46.64
C MET A 1 36.08 53.01 -45.62
N ARG A 2 37.23 52.85 -44.95
CA ARG A 2 37.54 52.20 -43.65
C ARG A 2 37.04 50.77 -43.28
N PHE A 3 38.06 49.92 -43.11
CA PHE A 3 38.21 48.71 -42.29
C PHE A 3 37.80 48.87 -40.80
N PHE A 4 37.48 47.75 -40.10
CA PHE A 4 38.27 47.22 -38.95
C PHE A 4 37.85 45.79 -38.53
N ARG A 5 38.83 45.04 -37.98
CA ARG A 5 38.84 43.63 -37.50
C ARG A 5 38.53 43.50 -35.99
N SER A 6 38.38 42.23 -35.55
CA SER A 6 38.69 41.63 -34.21
C SER A 6 37.58 41.74 -33.15
N ALA A 7 37.38 40.88 -32.15
CA ALA A 7 38.06 39.69 -31.60
C ALA A 7 37.03 38.84 -30.81
N GLY A 8 37.31 37.57 -30.54
CA GLY A 8 36.42 36.70 -29.76
C GLY A 8 36.55 36.86 -28.25
N TRP A 9 35.55 36.35 -27.52
CA TRP A 9 35.65 35.92 -26.11
C TRP A 9 34.73 34.72 -25.88
N LEU A 10 35.33 33.57 -25.55
CA LEU A 10 34.66 32.43 -24.93
C LEU A 10 34.35 32.80 -23.47
N LEU A 11 33.10 32.63 -23.04
CA LEU A 11 32.72 32.64 -21.63
C LEU A 11 32.26 31.22 -21.26
N LEU A 12 33.16 30.50 -20.61
CA LEU A 12 32.89 29.26 -19.88
C LEU A 12 32.17 29.64 -18.58
N LEU A 13 30.86 29.41 -18.52
CA LEU A 13 30.12 29.36 -17.25
C LEU A 13 30.01 27.90 -16.83
N ALA A 14 30.91 27.49 -15.94
CA ALA A 14 30.76 26.25 -15.18
C ALA A 14 29.64 26.45 -14.15
N SER A 15 28.43 25.98 -14.45
CA SER A 15 27.41 25.76 -13.43
C SER A 15 27.66 24.41 -12.77
N ALA A 16 28.27 24.42 -11.59
CA ALA A 16 28.24 23.28 -10.69
C ALA A 16 26.78 23.08 -10.25
N ALA A 17 26.08 22.15 -10.91
CA ALA A 17 24.79 21.67 -10.45
C ALA A 17 25.04 20.74 -9.25
N GLY A 18 25.10 21.33 -8.05
CA GLY A 18 24.87 20.57 -6.83
C GLY A 18 23.42 20.11 -6.84
N SER A 19 23.19 18.81 -7.02
CA SER A 19 21.89 18.19 -6.80
C SER A 19 21.58 18.28 -5.31
N ALA A 20 20.80 19.28 -4.91
CA ALA A 20 20.11 19.25 -3.63
C ALA A 20 19.03 18.15 -3.73
N GLU A 21 19.30 16.98 -3.17
CA GLU A 21 18.26 15.98 -2.94
C GLU A 21 17.28 16.56 -1.91
N SER A 22 16.09 16.94 -2.38
CA SER A 22 14.96 17.21 -1.49
C SER A 22 14.58 15.89 -0.81
N GLN A 23 14.89 15.75 0.48
CA GLN A 23 14.45 14.63 1.30
C GLN A 23 13.06 14.90 1.87
N ASP A 24 12.18 13.88 1.85
CA ASP A 24 10.80 13.90 2.34
C ASP A 24 10.68 13.96 3.89
N THR A 25 11.59 14.66 4.58
CA THR A 25 11.73 14.61 6.04
C THR A 25 11.17 15.86 6.73
N VAL A 26 9.85 16.02 6.77
CA VAL A 26 9.22 16.90 7.78
C VAL A 26 8.87 16.06 9.01
N ARG A 27 9.83 15.90 9.92
CA ARG A 27 9.57 15.36 11.27
C ARG A 27 9.06 16.49 12.18
N ARG A 28 7.84 16.37 12.70
CA ARG A 28 7.42 17.07 13.94
C ARG A 28 7.26 16.03 15.05
N PRO A 29 7.59 16.34 16.32
CA PRO A 29 7.41 15.40 17.43
C PRO A 29 5.91 15.20 17.69
N LEU A 30 5.47 13.94 17.77
CA LEU A 30 4.13 13.56 18.26
C LEU A 30 4.13 13.67 19.80
N GLU A 31 3.11 14.33 20.36
CA GLU A 31 2.96 14.47 21.81
C GLU A 31 2.67 13.12 22.49
N GLN A 32 3.33 12.88 23.63
CA GLN A 32 3.34 11.61 24.36
C GLN A 32 2.03 11.38 25.13
N GLY A 33 1.30 10.33 24.75
CA GLY A 33 0.25 9.71 25.57
C GLY A 33 0.67 8.30 26.01
N VAL A 34 0.79 8.08 27.32
CA VAL A 34 1.25 6.81 27.91
C VAL A 34 0.21 5.70 27.70
N ARG A 35 0.64 4.57 27.10
CA ARG A 35 -0.05 3.27 27.21
C ARG A 35 0.93 2.24 27.79
N VAL A 36 0.49 1.52 28.80
CA VAL A 36 1.25 0.43 29.44
C VAL A 36 1.02 -0.85 28.65
N GLY A 37 2.09 -1.39 28.07
CA GLY A 37 2.10 -2.64 27.30
C GLY A 37 3.11 -2.58 26.16
N ILE A 38 4.34 -3.06 26.41
CA ILE A 38 5.53 -2.97 25.56
C ILE A 38 5.99 -1.52 25.37
N THR A 39 7.17 -1.17 25.87
CA THR A 39 7.77 0.16 25.70
C THR A 39 8.18 0.35 24.24
N TYR A 40 7.23 0.71 23.38
CA TYR A 40 7.52 1.21 22.04
C TYR A 40 8.05 2.64 22.21
N THR A 41 9.35 2.79 22.37
CA THR A 41 9.99 4.10 22.29
C THR A 41 9.91 4.53 20.82
N PRO A 42 9.17 5.59 20.46
CA PRO A 42 9.06 6.03 19.08
C PRO A 42 10.46 6.23 18.48
N GLY A 43 10.80 5.44 17.45
CA GLY A 43 12.08 5.53 16.74
C GLY A 43 13.07 4.37 16.97
N LEU A 44 12.86 3.48 17.95
CA LEU A 44 13.68 2.26 18.11
C LEU A 44 12.90 1.04 17.59
N ARG A 45 13.39 0.43 16.51
CA ARG A 45 12.84 -0.82 15.97
C ARG A 45 13.68 -1.98 16.50
N PRO A 46 13.06 -3.07 17.00
CA PRO A 46 13.81 -4.23 17.44
C PRO A 46 14.66 -4.81 16.31
N GLY A 47 15.87 -5.25 16.64
CA GLY A 47 16.77 -5.92 15.72
C GLY A 47 16.21 -7.28 15.31
N MET A 48 16.15 -7.55 14.01
CA MET A 48 15.66 -8.81 13.46
C MET A 48 16.72 -9.47 12.59
N LEU A 49 17.01 -10.74 12.89
CA LEU A 49 17.95 -11.55 12.15
C LEU A 49 17.24 -12.74 11.48
N VAL A 50 17.38 -12.90 10.17
CA VAL A 50 16.98 -14.13 9.47
C VAL A 50 18.20 -15.04 9.38
N LEU A 51 18.12 -16.19 10.06
CA LEU A 51 19.23 -17.14 10.17
C LEU A 51 19.45 -17.88 8.85
N GLY A 52 20.73 -18.16 8.58
CA GLY A 52 21.13 -19.05 7.51
C GLY A 52 20.81 -20.51 7.83
N GLY A 53 21.18 -21.40 6.92
CA GLY A 53 21.00 -22.84 7.11
C GLY A 53 21.40 -23.64 5.87
N PRO A 54 20.99 -24.92 5.81
CA PRO A 54 21.18 -25.75 4.62
C PRO A 54 20.66 -25.04 3.37
N ARG A 55 21.43 -25.13 2.28
CA ARG A 55 21.10 -24.51 1.00
C ARG A 55 20.25 -25.44 0.16
N SER A 56 19.15 -24.90 -0.34
CA SER A 56 18.33 -25.47 -1.39
C SER A 56 17.54 -24.35 -2.02
N GLU A 57 17.14 -24.50 -3.28
CA GLU A 57 16.33 -23.51 -3.98
C GLU A 57 15.07 -23.12 -3.16
N LEU A 58 14.41 -24.12 -2.55
CA LEU A 58 13.24 -23.91 -1.71
C LEU A 58 13.56 -23.09 -0.45
N LEU A 59 14.55 -23.52 0.35
CA LEU A 59 14.87 -22.86 1.61
C LEU A 59 15.40 -21.45 1.40
N ASP A 60 16.23 -21.26 0.37
CA ASP A 60 16.82 -19.96 0.06
C ASP A 60 15.74 -18.99 -0.44
N SER A 61 14.79 -19.47 -1.26
CA SER A 61 13.64 -18.66 -1.70
C SER A 61 12.73 -18.27 -0.54
N VAL A 62 12.44 -19.20 0.38
CA VAL A 62 11.61 -18.92 1.57
C VAL A 62 12.30 -17.89 2.47
N ARG A 63 13.59 -18.05 2.77
CA ARG A 63 14.36 -17.10 3.59
C ARG A 63 14.41 -15.71 2.94
N ALA A 64 14.62 -15.65 1.62
CA ALA A 64 14.68 -14.38 0.90
C ALA A 64 13.35 -13.63 0.95
N ILE A 65 12.22 -14.32 0.75
CA ILE A 65 10.89 -13.71 0.84
C ILE A 65 10.61 -13.26 2.28
N ILE A 66 10.85 -14.11 3.29
CA ILE A 66 10.67 -13.74 4.71
C ILE A 66 11.51 -12.51 5.07
N ALA A 67 12.80 -12.49 4.71
CA ALA A 67 13.67 -11.35 5.01
C ALA A 67 13.15 -10.05 4.39
N ARG A 68 12.68 -10.12 3.14
CA ARG A 68 12.09 -8.97 2.44
C ARG A 68 10.80 -8.51 3.10
N ASP A 69 9.90 -9.43 3.44
CA ASP A 69 8.62 -9.12 4.08
C ASP A 69 8.81 -8.47 5.45
N LEU A 70 9.78 -8.96 6.23
CA LEU A 70 10.12 -8.39 7.53
C LEU A 70 10.71 -6.98 7.40
N ASP A 71 11.56 -6.73 6.39
CA ASP A 71 12.01 -5.36 6.09
C ASP A 71 10.84 -4.46 5.66
N PHE A 72 9.96 -4.97 4.80
CA PHE A 72 8.81 -4.23 4.25
C PHE A 72 7.72 -3.97 5.27
N SER A 73 7.75 -4.66 6.41
CA SER A 73 6.88 -4.37 7.56
C SER A 73 7.25 -3.07 8.29
N ASP A 74 8.49 -2.58 8.13
CA ASP A 74 9.08 -1.48 8.91
C ASP A 74 8.95 -1.60 10.43
N ARG A 75 8.69 -2.81 10.94
CA ARG A 75 8.63 -3.10 12.38
C ARG A 75 10.00 -3.44 12.95
N PHE A 76 10.97 -3.75 12.10
CA PHE A 76 12.28 -4.25 12.51
C PHE A 76 13.41 -3.46 11.88
N GLU A 77 14.55 -3.43 12.58
CA GLU A 77 15.83 -3.12 11.98
C GLU A 77 16.47 -4.43 11.52
N MET A 78 16.53 -4.63 10.20
CA MET A 78 17.04 -5.87 9.64
C MET A 78 18.56 -5.92 9.74
N ILE A 79 19.06 -6.91 10.47
CA ILE A 79 20.49 -7.16 10.62
C ILE A 79 20.93 -7.99 9.41
N THR A 80 21.65 -7.35 8.49
CA THR A 80 22.28 -8.02 7.36
C THR A 80 23.76 -8.23 7.64
N LEU A 81 24.27 -9.39 7.26
CA LEU A 81 25.67 -9.74 7.48
C LEU A 81 26.34 -9.98 6.13
N PRO A 82 27.53 -9.40 5.90
CA PRO A 82 28.20 -9.50 4.62
C PRO A 82 28.68 -10.94 4.34
N GLY A 83 28.50 -11.39 3.09
CA GLY A 83 29.16 -12.56 2.55
C GLY A 83 28.80 -13.91 3.21
N ALA A 84 29.80 -14.78 3.31
CA ALA A 84 29.67 -16.16 3.80
C ALA A 84 29.39 -16.24 5.32
N ASP A 85 29.50 -15.15 6.07
CA ASP A 85 29.29 -15.12 7.53
C ASP A 85 27.81 -15.32 7.91
N SER A 86 26.89 -15.00 6.99
CA SER A 86 25.47 -15.37 7.09
C SER A 86 25.25 -16.89 7.14
N LEU A 87 26.19 -17.69 6.61
CA LEU A 87 26.15 -19.16 6.61
C LEU A 87 26.67 -19.77 7.91
N ALA A 88 27.43 -19.02 8.70
CA ALA A 88 27.93 -19.46 10.00
C ALA A 88 26.89 -19.23 11.13
N LEU A 89 25.90 -18.37 10.89
CA LEU A 89 24.77 -18.13 11.79
C LEU A 89 23.63 -19.08 11.48
N THR A 90 23.87 -20.34 11.81
CA THR A 90 22.84 -21.35 11.89
C THR A 90 22.45 -21.55 13.35
N VAL A 91 21.37 -22.30 13.55
CA VAL A 91 21.27 -23.09 14.77
C VAL A 91 22.46 -24.07 14.73
N GLY A 92 23.45 -23.87 15.59
CA GLY A 92 24.67 -24.66 15.61
C GLY A 92 24.38 -26.10 15.99
N ALA A 93 25.25 -27.03 15.60
CA ALA A 93 25.23 -28.39 16.15
C ALA A 93 26.15 -28.42 17.37
N ASP A 94 25.62 -28.85 18.52
CA ASP A 94 26.44 -29.13 19.69
C ASP A 94 27.31 -30.37 19.46
N ALA A 95 28.25 -30.63 20.37
CA ALA A 95 29.16 -31.77 20.29
C ALA A 95 28.45 -33.15 20.30
N GLY A 96 27.15 -33.19 20.61
CA GLY A 96 26.29 -34.38 20.59
C GLY A 96 25.34 -34.44 19.38
N GLY A 97 25.41 -33.49 18.44
CA GLY A 97 24.54 -33.42 17.27
C GLY A 97 23.17 -32.76 17.53
N GLY A 98 22.95 -32.19 18.72
CA GLY A 98 21.77 -31.39 19.06
C GLY A 98 21.86 -29.98 18.48
N SER A 99 20.74 -29.42 18.06
CA SER A 99 20.72 -28.05 17.51
C SER A 99 20.68 -27.02 18.66
N PHE A 100 21.66 -26.11 18.76
CA PHE A 100 21.67 -25.02 19.75
C PHE A 100 21.63 -23.63 19.10
N VAL A 101 20.95 -22.68 19.74
CA VAL A 101 20.82 -21.29 19.25
C VAL A 101 21.85 -20.43 19.96
N ASN A 102 22.69 -19.71 19.22
CA ASN A 102 23.75 -18.86 19.80
C ASN A 102 23.21 -17.48 20.22
N TYR A 103 22.35 -17.45 21.23
CA TYR A 103 21.76 -16.22 21.75
C TYR A 103 22.79 -15.13 22.13
N PRO A 104 23.93 -15.46 22.78
CA PRO A 104 24.94 -14.44 23.08
C PRO A 104 25.50 -13.74 21.84
N LEU A 105 25.79 -14.49 20.77
CA LEU A 105 26.25 -13.93 19.50
C LEU A 105 25.16 -13.06 18.85
N TYR A 106 23.93 -13.54 18.76
CA TYR A 106 22.86 -12.80 18.09
C TYR A 106 22.55 -11.50 18.83
N ARG A 107 22.59 -11.52 20.17
CA ARG A 107 22.47 -10.32 21.00
C ARG A 107 23.64 -9.35 20.79
N ALA A 108 24.87 -9.86 20.66
CA ALA A 108 26.04 -9.04 20.37
C ALA A 108 25.95 -8.37 18.98
N LEU A 109 25.22 -8.96 18.03
CA LEU A 109 24.88 -8.38 16.73
C LEU A 109 23.71 -7.38 16.80
N GLY A 110 23.08 -7.20 17.97
CA GLY A 110 21.94 -6.30 18.16
C GLY A 110 20.57 -6.93 17.90
N ALA A 111 20.47 -8.26 17.74
CA ALA A 111 19.19 -8.90 17.49
C ALA A 111 18.36 -9.05 18.78
N ASP A 112 17.11 -8.62 18.72
CA ASP A 112 16.08 -8.92 19.72
C ASP A 112 15.32 -10.20 19.34
N TYR A 113 15.15 -10.43 18.04
CA TYR A 113 14.50 -11.60 17.47
C TYR A 113 15.34 -12.25 16.37
N ALA A 114 15.20 -13.57 16.25
CA ALA A 114 15.79 -14.32 15.16
C ALA A 114 14.76 -15.28 14.53
N VAL A 115 14.87 -15.51 13.23
CA VAL A 115 13.97 -16.40 12.47
C VAL A 115 14.79 -17.49 11.79
N ASN A 116 14.44 -18.75 12.02
CA ASN A 116 15.03 -19.89 11.32
C ASN A 116 14.00 -20.55 10.40
N VAL A 117 14.47 -21.07 9.27
CA VAL A 117 13.68 -21.93 8.37
C VAL A 117 14.37 -23.29 8.29
N SER A 118 13.67 -24.33 8.75
CA SER A 118 14.16 -25.71 8.79
C SER A 118 13.18 -26.69 8.17
N VAL A 119 13.65 -27.89 7.84
CA VAL A 119 12.79 -29.00 7.40
C VAL A 119 12.17 -29.67 8.63
N GLY A 120 10.86 -29.86 8.62
CA GLY A 120 10.10 -30.59 9.64
C GLY A 120 10.02 -32.09 9.35
N ALA A 121 9.50 -32.85 10.32
CA ALA A 121 9.43 -34.31 10.24
C ALA A 121 8.62 -34.84 9.03
N ASP A 122 7.56 -34.14 8.63
CA ASP A 122 6.68 -34.55 7.52
C ASP A 122 7.16 -34.05 6.14
N SER A 123 8.45 -33.71 6.01
CA SER A 123 9.04 -33.07 4.81
C SER A 123 8.45 -31.69 4.45
N GLY A 124 7.62 -31.10 5.33
CA GLY A 124 7.23 -29.68 5.27
C GLY A 124 8.29 -28.77 5.88
N LEU A 125 8.10 -27.46 5.78
CA LEU A 125 9.00 -26.49 6.41
C LEU A 125 8.46 -26.03 7.77
N LEU A 126 9.36 -25.66 8.67
CA LEU A 126 9.06 -25.01 9.94
C LEU A 126 9.78 -23.67 9.97
N VAL A 127 9.03 -22.62 10.32
CA VAL A 127 9.58 -21.28 10.58
C VAL A 127 9.52 -21.03 12.08
N THR A 128 10.69 -20.92 12.69
CA THR A 128 10.83 -20.75 14.15
C THR A 128 11.24 -19.31 14.46
N VAL A 129 10.47 -18.66 15.31
CA VAL A 129 10.74 -17.32 15.84
C VAL A 129 11.33 -17.45 17.23
N TYR A 130 12.55 -16.96 17.40
CA TYR A 130 13.27 -16.93 18.66
C TYR A 130 13.20 -15.53 19.30
N ASP A 131 13.02 -15.51 20.62
CA ASP A 131 13.29 -14.35 21.46
C ASP A 131 14.75 -14.44 21.93
N VAL A 132 15.60 -13.56 21.39
CA VAL A 132 17.03 -13.54 21.69
C VAL A 132 17.31 -12.96 23.08
N THR A 133 16.45 -12.05 23.53
CA THR A 133 16.56 -11.41 24.85
C THR A 133 16.15 -12.39 25.94
N GLY A 134 14.99 -13.03 25.78
CA GLY A 134 14.44 -14.04 26.68
C GLY A 134 15.04 -15.44 26.52
N GLN A 135 15.89 -15.67 25.51
CA GLN A 135 16.56 -16.94 25.23
C GLN A 135 15.58 -18.12 25.05
N GLY A 136 14.54 -17.92 24.24
CA GLY A 136 13.48 -18.91 24.08
C GLY A 136 12.87 -18.93 22.68
N VAL A 137 12.04 -19.94 22.43
CA VAL A 137 11.20 -20.01 21.23
C VAL A 137 9.88 -19.29 21.51
N ARG A 138 9.58 -18.28 20.69
CA ARG A 138 8.33 -17.53 20.80
C ARG A 138 7.21 -18.18 19.99
N ARG A 139 7.54 -18.74 18.83
CA ARG A 139 6.58 -19.42 17.95
C ARG A 139 7.28 -20.40 17.00
N VAL A 140 6.63 -21.51 16.70
CA VAL A 140 6.96 -22.39 15.57
C VAL A 140 5.76 -22.41 14.63
N ILE A 141 5.99 -22.12 13.36
CA ILE A 141 4.94 -21.95 12.36
C ILE A 141 5.17 -22.99 11.26
N PRO A 142 4.24 -23.94 11.05
CA PRO A 142 4.34 -24.87 9.93
C PRO A 142 4.09 -24.14 8.60
N LEU A 143 4.92 -24.44 7.61
CA LEU A 143 4.81 -23.91 6.25
C LEU A 143 4.72 -25.09 5.28
N ALA A 144 3.51 -25.29 4.74
CA ALA A 144 3.18 -26.38 3.83
C ALA A 144 3.55 -26.06 2.37
N VAL A 145 4.84 -25.82 2.12
CA VAL A 145 5.40 -25.67 0.77
C VAL A 145 6.44 -26.74 0.50
N ARG A 146 6.44 -27.28 -0.71
CA ARG A 146 7.37 -28.35 -1.13
C ARG A 146 8.22 -27.98 -2.33
N ASP A 147 7.79 -27.00 -3.12
CA ASP A 147 8.45 -26.55 -4.34
C ASP A 147 8.19 -25.06 -4.55
N VAL A 148 9.14 -24.34 -5.16
CA VAL A 148 9.02 -22.90 -5.43
C VAL A 148 7.97 -22.58 -6.51
N ASN A 149 7.64 -23.54 -7.37
CA ASN A 149 6.63 -23.43 -8.43
C ASN A 149 5.25 -23.91 -7.96
N GLN A 150 5.11 -24.35 -6.71
CA GLN A 150 3.80 -24.72 -6.15
C GLN A 150 2.83 -23.54 -6.28
N PRO A 151 1.60 -23.74 -6.80
CA PRO A 151 0.59 -22.69 -6.82
C PRO A 151 0.37 -22.08 -5.43
N GLY A 152 0.46 -20.75 -5.34
CA GLY A 152 0.34 -20.04 -4.08
C GLY A 152 1.57 -20.07 -3.18
N PHE A 153 2.72 -20.61 -3.64
CA PHE A 153 3.99 -20.64 -2.90
C PHE A 153 4.30 -19.31 -2.21
N ARG A 154 4.39 -18.22 -2.98
CA ARG A 154 4.71 -16.89 -2.44
C ARG A 154 3.72 -16.44 -1.37
N MET A 155 2.42 -16.57 -1.64
CA MET A 155 1.37 -16.17 -0.70
C MET A 155 1.40 -17.00 0.59
N ALA A 156 1.78 -18.28 0.53
CA ALA A 156 1.98 -19.10 1.72
C ALA A 156 3.17 -18.60 2.55
N VAL A 157 4.28 -18.22 1.91
CA VAL A 157 5.44 -17.64 2.60
C VAL A 157 5.09 -16.29 3.21
N HIS A 158 4.41 -15.40 2.48
CA HIS A 158 3.94 -14.12 2.98
C HIS A 158 3.06 -14.25 4.23
N ARG A 159 2.15 -15.23 4.27
CA ARG A 159 1.33 -15.49 5.47
C ARG A 159 2.18 -15.88 6.67
N VAL A 160 3.22 -16.70 6.45
CA VAL A 160 4.15 -17.05 7.52
C VAL A 160 4.95 -15.83 7.98
N SER A 161 5.37 -14.95 7.06
CA SER A 161 5.98 -13.66 7.43
C SER A 161 5.05 -12.83 8.32
N ASP A 162 3.75 -12.75 8.01
CA ASP A 162 2.77 -12.04 8.84
C ASP A 162 2.62 -12.66 10.25
N GLU A 163 2.68 -13.99 10.35
CA GLU A 163 2.75 -14.70 11.64
C GLU A 163 4.04 -14.41 12.41
N VAL A 164 5.18 -14.27 11.73
CA VAL A 164 6.44 -13.85 12.35
C VAL A 164 6.33 -12.43 12.89
N VAL A 165 5.79 -11.49 12.10
CA VAL A 165 5.55 -10.10 12.54
C VAL A 165 4.62 -10.08 13.75
N ARG A 166 3.52 -10.84 13.72
CA ARG A 166 2.59 -10.92 14.86
C ARG A 166 3.25 -11.51 16.09
N ALA A 167 4.02 -12.59 15.93
CA ALA A 167 4.73 -13.21 17.03
C ALA A 167 5.73 -12.23 17.64
N ALA A 168 6.50 -11.47 16.86
CA ALA A 168 7.55 -10.60 17.35
C ALA A 168 7.07 -9.21 17.82
N ALA A 169 6.19 -8.56 17.04
CA ALA A 169 5.76 -7.17 17.24
C ALA A 169 4.33 -7.03 17.80
N GLY A 170 3.57 -8.12 17.94
CA GLY A 170 2.21 -8.10 18.50
C GLY A 170 1.12 -7.55 17.58
N ALA A 171 1.48 -7.11 16.37
CA ALA A 171 0.55 -6.64 15.34
C ALA A 171 0.65 -7.51 14.09
N PRO A 172 -0.45 -7.74 13.36
CA PRO A 172 -0.42 -8.53 12.13
C PRO A 172 0.37 -7.80 11.02
N GLY A 173 1.26 -8.52 10.32
CA GLY A 173 2.03 -7.98 9.18
C GLY A 173 1.16 -7.64 7.96
N ILE A 174 1.75 -7.15 6.86
CA ILE A 174 1.03 -6.81 5.62
C ILE A 174 1.51 -7.62 4.41
N ALA A 175 2.38 -8.61 4.60
CA ALA A 175 2.99 -9.36 3.52
C ALA A 175 1.96 -10.14 2.70
N ALA A 176 0.98 -10.77 3.35
CA ALA A 176 -0.08 -11.55 2.69
C ALA A 176 -1.22 -10.65 2.15
N THR A 177 -0.83 -9.57 1.47
CA THR A 177 -1.72 -8.62 0.79
C THR A 177 -1.21 -8.41 -0.64
N ARG A 178 -2.01 -7.73 -1.45
CA ARG A 178 -1.71 -7.46 -2.86
C ARG A 178 -2.10 -6.03 -3.22
N LEU A 179 -1.59 -5.55 -4.34
CA LEU A 179 -2.08 -4.34 -4.96
C LEU A 179 -2.65 -4.65 -6.35
N LEU A 180 -3.71 -3.94 -6.72
CA LEU A 180 -4.09 -3.76 -8.12
C LEU A 180 -3.46 -2.47 -8.62
N VAL A 181 -2.98 -2.47 -9.86
CA VAL A 181 -2.40 -1.30 -10.52
C VAL A 181 -2.86 -1.26 -11.97
N ILE A 182 -3.05 -0.06 -12.51
CA ILE A 182 -3.30 0.12 -13.95
C ILE A 182 -1.97 0.26 -14.67
N GLN A 183 -1.74 -0.60 -15.65
CA GLN A 183 -0.59 -0.54 -16.56
C GLN A 183 -1.03 -0.88 -17.98
N HIS A 184 -0.68 -0.02 -18.94
CA HIS A 184 -1.06 -0.15 -20.36
C HIS A 184 -2.57 -0.39 -20.57
N GLY A 185 -3.41 0.33 -19.81
CA GLY A 185 -4.87 0.22 -19.91
C GLY A 185 -5.44 -1.09 -19.34
N ARG A 186 -4.66 -1.88 -18.61
CA ARG A 186 -5.11 -3.14 -18.00
C ARG A 186 -4.94 -3.10 -16.48
N VAL A 187 -5.76 -3.87 -15.78
CA VAL A 187 -5.57 -4.13 -14.36
C VAL A 187 -4.51 -5.22 -14.21
N TRP A 188 -3.47 -4.93 -13.45
CA TRP A 188 -2.42 -5.86 -13.04
C TRP A 188 -2.49 -6.06 -11.54
N ARG A 189 -2.20 -7.28 -11.11
CA ARG A 189 -2.02 -7.65 -9.72
C ARG A 189 -0.53 -7.75 -9.44
N ILE A 190 -0.10 -7.21 -8.30
CA ILE A 190 1.24 -7.41 -7.72
C ILE A 190 1.09 -7.86 -6.26
N ASP A 191 2.07 -8.58 -5.76
CA ASP A 191 2.19 -8.85 -4.33
C ASP A 191 2.58 -7.56 -3.57
N SER A 192 2.38 -7.54 -2.24
CA SER A 192 2.71 -6.40 -1.36
C SER A 192 4.18 -5.99 -1.40
N ASP A 193 5.07 -6.87 -1.86
CA ASP A 193 6.49 -6.62 -2.06
C ASP A 193 6.82 -6.12 -3.48
N GLY A 194 5.84 -6.04 -4.38
CA GLY A 194 5.96 -5.58 -5.76
C GLY A 194 6.33 -6.67 -6.77
N ALA A 195 6.45 -7.94 -6.34
CA ALA A 195 6.67 -9.07 -7.23
C ALA A 195 5.35 -9.64 -7.79
N ASP A 196 5.45 -10.74 -8.55
CA ASP A 196 4.33 -11.47 -9.17
C ASP A 196 3.37 -10.58 -9.97
N ALA A 197 3.93 -9.69 -10.79
CA ALA A 197 3.16 -8.81 -11.66
C ALA A 197 2.45 -9.60 -12.77
N VAL A 198 1.13 -9.72 -12.66
CA VAL A 198 0.30 -10.49 -13.61
C VAL A 198 -0.91 -9.65 -14.03
N PRO A 199 -1.23 -9.54 -15.34
CA PRO A 199 -2.43 -8.86 -15.78
C PRO A 199 -3.67 -9.72 -15.44
N VAL A 200 -4.66 -9.13 -14.79
CA VAL A 200 -5.87 -9.81 -14.34
C VAL A 200 -7.12 -9.39 -15.12
N SER A 201 -7.12 -8.22 -15.77
CA SER A 201 -8.19 -7.86 -16.71
C SER A 201 -7.95 -8.48 -18.10
N PRO A 202 -9.01 -8.67 -18.91
CA PRO A 202 -8.87 -9.12 -20.30
C PRO A 202 -7.94 -8.23 -21.13
N PRO A 203 -7.32 -8.75 -22.22
CA PRO A 203 -6.59 -7.92 -23.17
C PRO A 203 -7.54 -6.99 -23.94
N GLY A 204 -7.02 -5.85 -24.43
CA GLY A 204 -7.77 -4.90 -25.28
C GLY A 204 -8.74 -3.96 -24.55
N VAL A 205 -8.97 -4.15 -23.25
CA VAL A 205 -9.78 -3.22 -22.44
C VAL A 205 -9.02 -1.91 -22.18
N ASN A 206 -9.76 -0.85 -21.88
CA ASN A 206 -9.21 0.39 -21.32
C ASN A 206 -9.70 0.54 -19.87
N ALA A 207 -8.99 -0.13 -18.95
CA ALA A 207 -9.31 -0.22 -17.55
C ALA A 207 -8.79 0.99 -16.74
N MET A 208 -9.60 1.44 -15.78
CA MET A 208 -9.24 2.47 -14.81
C MET A 208 -9.91 2.21 -13.45
N SER A 209 -9.40 2.89 -12.42
CA SER A 209 -9.96 2.95 -11.07
C SER A 209 -10.32 1.57 -10.48
N PRO A 210 -9.33 0.66 -10.34
CA PRO A 210 -9.59 -0.62 -9.71
C PRO A 210 -9.86 -0.41 -8.21
N ALA A 211 -10.75 -1.22 -7.63
CA ALA A 211 -10.97 -1.23 -6.18
C ALA A 211 -11.28 -2.65 -5.69
N TRP A 212 -10.69 -3.04 -4.56
CA TRP A 212 -10.92 -4.34 -3.96
C TRP A 212 -12.29 -4.44 -3.28
N ALA A 213 -12.93 -5.60 -3.43
CA ALA A 213 -14.01 -5.97 -2.52
C ALA A 213 -13.40 -6.33 -1.14
N PRO A 214 -14.16 -6.16 -0.04
CA PRO A 214 -13.67 -6.47 1.31
C PRO A 214 -13.25 -7.92 1.52
N ASP A 215 -13.74 -8.84 0.68
CA ASP A 215 -13.37 -10.26 0.71
C ASP A 215 -11.95 -10.56 0.18
N GLY A 216 -11.26 -9.58 -0.42
CA GLY A 216 -9.93 -9.76 -1.00
C GLY A 216 -9.85 -10.72 -2.19
N ARG A 217 -11.00 -11.20 -2.68
CA ARG A 217 -11.12 -12.15 -3.80
C ARG A 217 -11.70 -11.49 -5.03
N ARG A 218 -12.63 -10.56 -4.86
CA ARG A 218 -13.25 -9.81 -5.95
C ARG A 218 -12.72 -8.39 -6.01
N PHE A 219 -12.84 -7.78 -7.18
CA PHE A 219 -12.51 -6.38 -7.39
C PHE A 219 -13.41 -5.79 -8.47
N VAL A 220 -13.60 -4.46 -8.42
CA VAL A 220 -14.22 -3.71 -9.50
C VAL A 220 -13.17 -2.95 -10.29
N TYR A 221 -13.48 -2.68 -11.55
CA TYR A 221 -12.75 -1.69 -12.36
C TYR A 221 -13.69 -1.10 -13.40
N THR A 222 -13.34 0.09 -13.89
CA THR A 222 -14.07 0.76 -14.97
C THR A 222 -13.44 0.41 -16.31
N GLU A 223 -14.25 0.02 -17.28
CA GLU A 223 -13.85 -0.09 -18.68
C GLU A 223 -14.44 1.09 -19.48
N PHE A 224 -13.58 1.86 -20.13
CA PHE A 224 -13.99 2.97 -21.00
C PHE A 224 -14.14 2.50 -22.44
N SER A 225 -15.35 2.60 -22.98
CA SER A 225 -15.65 2.30 -24.38
C SER A 225 -16.86 3.11 -24.88
N GLU A 226 -16.74 3.67 -26.09
CA GLU A 226 -17.84 4.38 -26.79
C GLU A 226 -18.48 5.52 -25.96
N GLY A 227 -17.66 6.28 -25.23
CA GLY A 227 -18.14 7.39 -24.39
C GLY A 227 -18.84 6.96 -23.10
N ALA A 228 -18.87 5.66 -22.80
CA ALA A 228 -19.37 5.13 -21.54
C ALA A 228 -18.21 4.60 -20.68
N GLY A 229 -18.39 4.69 -19.36
CA GLY A 229 -17.54 4.07 -18.34
C GLY A 229 -18.37 3.01 -17.64
N ARG A 230 -18.11 1.75 -17.97
CA ARG A 230 -18.86 0.59 -17.46
C ARG A 230 -18.09 -0.04 -16.31
N ILE A 231 -18.74 -0.25 -15.18
CA ILE A 231 -18.08 -0.86 -14.01
C ILE A 231 -18.33 -2.36 -14.04
N TYR A 232 -17.24 -3.13 -14.00
CA TYR A 232 -17.27 -4.58 -13.95
C TYR A 232 -16.82 -5.07 -12.58
N LEU A 233 -17.58 -6.01 -12.00
CA LEU A 233 -17.13 -6.83 -10.88
C LEU A 233 -16.43 -8.07 -11.44
N GLN A 234 -15.23 -8.39 -10.95
CA GLN A 234 -14.46 -9.54 -11.40
C GLN A 234 -13.92 -10.35 -10.22
N ASP A 235 -14.02 -11.67 -10.34
CA ASP A 235 -13.38 -12.62 -9.44
C ASP A 235 -11.92 -12.85 -9.87
N LEU A 236 -10.99 -12.67 -8.94
CA LEU A 236 -9.55 -12.71 -9.22
C LEU A 236 -9.05 -14.11 -9.58
N GLN A 237 -9.66 -15.16 -9.03
CA GLN A 237 -9.18 -16.54 -9.18
C GLN A 237 -9.71 -17.18 -10.47
N THR A 238 -11.00 -17.00 -10.74
CA THR A 238 -11.68 -17.59 -11.90
C THR A 238 -11.64 -16.69 -13.13
N GLY A 239 -11.39 -15.39 -12.96
CA GLY A 239 -11.50 -14.40 -14.03
C GLY A 239 -12.94 -14.11 -14.47
N ARG A 240 -13.95 -14.71 -13.81
CA ARG A 240 -15.36 -14.44 -14.11
C ARG A 240 -15.64 -12.96 -13.85
N ARG A 241 -16.17 -12.28 -14.86
CA ARG A 241 -16.56 -10.87 -14.80
C ARG A 241 -18.04 -10.68 -15.08
N GLU A 242 -18.63 -9.68 -14.42
CA GLU A 242 -20.02 -9.28 -14.62
C GLU A 242 -20.13 -7.75 -14.69
N LEU A 243 -21.00 -7.26 -15.58
CA LEU A 243 -21.33 -5.85 -15.66
C LEU A 243 -22.27 -5.48 -14.51
N ILE A 244 -21.96 -4.41 -13.79
CA ILE A 244 -22.89 -3.84 -12.82
C ILE A 244 -23.96 -3.09 -13.62
N ALA A 245 -25.13 -3.72 -13.80
CA ALA A 245 -26.14 -3.33 -14.79
C ALA A 245 -26.51 -1.82 -14.83
N PRO A 246 -26.68 -1.10 -13.70
CA PRO A 246 -26.95 0.34 -13.72
C PRO A 246 -25.84 1.21 -14.33
N THR A 247 -24.66 0.66 -14.58
CA THR A 247 -23.47 1.36 -15.11
C THR A 247 -23.27 1.12 -16.61
N ALA A 248 -24.24 0.48 -17.28
CA ALA A 248 -24.16 0.15 -18.70
C ALA A 248 -24.07 1.37 -19.64
N GLN A 249 -24.49 2.53 -19.17
CA GLN A 249 -24.53 3.81 -19.87
C GLN A 249 -23.87 4.89 -19.02
N TRP A 250 -23.57 6.04 -19.65
CA TRP A 250 -22.88 7.18 -19.02
C TRP A 250 -21.44 6.84 -18.59
N LEU A 251 -20.68 7.87 -18.20
CA LEU A 251 -19.36 7.67 -17.60
C LEU A 251 -19.55 7.35 -16.12
N ASN A 252 -19.30 6.11 -15.71
CA ASN A 252 -19.26 5.69 -14.31
C ASN A 252 -17.83 5.25 -13.98
N TYR A 253 -17.26 5.73 -12.88
CA TYR A 253 -15.88 5.42 -12.50
C TYR A 253 -15.60 5.64 -11.01
N ALA A 254 -14.36 5.33 -10.58
CA ALA A 254 -13.90 5.47 -9.20
C ALA A 254 -14.87 4.83 -8.18
N ALA A 255 -15.20 3.55 -8.42
CA ALA A 255 -16.07 2.80 -7.54
C ALA A 255 -15.32 2.37 -6.27
N SER A 256 -16.01 2.37 -5.13
CA SER A 256 -15.54 1.83 -3.86
C SER A 256 -16.62 0.99 -3.20
N PHE A 257 -16.19 -0.02 -2.44
CA PHE A 257 -17.09 -0.87 -1.67
C PHE A 257 -17.34 -0.30 -0.29
N SER A 258 -18.57 -0.49 0.19
CA SER A 258 -18.87 -0.49 1.61
C SER A 258 -18.11 -1.62 2.33
N PRO A 259 -17.78 -1.48 3.62
CA PRO A 259 -16.97 -2.46 4.34
C PRO A 259 -17.57 -3.87 4.42
N ASP A 260 -18.90 -4.00 4.32
CA ASP A 260 -19.61 -5.28 4.28
C ASP A 260 -19.71 -5.87 2.86
N GLY A 261 -19.25 -5.13 1.85
CA GLY A 261 -19.26 -5.53 0.43
C GLY A 261 -20.64 -5.54 -0.22
N ARG A 262 -21.69 -5.05 0.46
CA ARG A 262 -23.08 -5.10 -0.04
C ARG A 262 -23.40 -3.95 -0.99
N ILE A 263 -22.80 -2.78 -0.75
CA ILE A 263 -23.03 -1.55 -1.51
C ILE A 263 -21.74 -1.13 -2.20
N ILE A 264 -21.86 -0.60 -3.42
CA ILE A 264 -20.80 0.22 -4.01
C ILE A 264 -21.23 1.67 -4.10
N ALA A 265 -20.29 2.60 -3.88
CA ALA A 265 -20.42 3.99 -4.25
C ALA A 265 -19.54 4.25 -5.48
N PHE A 266 -19.99 5.10 -6.41
CA PHE A 266 -19.22 5.42 -7.61
C PHE A 266 -19.56 6.81 -8.11
N THR A 267 -18.65 7.37 -8.90
CA THR A 267 -18.86 8.63 -9.61
C THR A 267 -19.63 8.37 -10.90
N ARG A 268 -20.62 9.19 -11.20
CA ARG A 268 -21.32 9.21 -12.49
C ARG A 268 -21.33 10.63 -13.07
N SER A 269 -20.96 10.75 -14.34
CA SER A 269 -21.11 12.00 -15.09
C SER A 269 -22.53 12.19 -15.62
N ASN A 270 -22.99 13.43 -15.66
CA ASN A 270 -24.18 13.89 -16.37
C ASN A 270 -23.85 15.16 -17.19
N GLU A 271 -24.86 15.80 -17.79
CA GLU A 271 -24.68 17.01 -18.61
C GLU A 271 -24.20 18.24 -17.82
N GLU A 272 -24.39 18.25 -16.49
CA GLU A 272 -24.13 19.40 -15.62
C GLU A 272 -22.90 19.23 -14.71
N GLY A 273 -22.23 18.07 -14.73
CA GLY A 273 -21.09 17.74 -13.88
C GLY A 273 -21.05 16.26 -13.49
N THR A 274 -20.56 15.97 -12.28
CA THR A 274 -20.54 14.59 -11.73
C THR A 274 -21.15 14.50 -10.35
N ASP A 275 -21.79 13.37 -10.08
CA ASP A 275 -22.35 13.06 -8.77
C ASP A 275 -21.95 11.66 -8.29
N ILE A 276 -22.07 11.48 -6.98
CA ILE A 276 -21.86 10.20 -6.33
C ILE A 276 -23.18 9.46 -6.30
N PHE A 277 -23.14 8.21 -6.74
CA PHE A 277 -24.24 7.26 -6.66
C PHE A 277 -23.85 6.08 -5.79
N SER A 278 -24.83 5.48 -5.12
CA SER A 278 -24.69 4.17 -4.49
C SER A 278 -25.59 3.14 -5.17
N TYR A 279 -25.16 1.88 -5.13
CA TYR A 279 -25.93 0.75 -5.66
C TYR A 279 -25.77 -0.46 -4.74
N ASN A 280 -26.89 -1.13 -4.42
CA ASN A 280 -26.91 -2.34 -3.62
C ASN A 280 -26.62 -3.56 -4.50
N LEU A 281 -25.39 -4.09 -4.39
CA LEU A 281 -24.94 -5.28 -5.12
C LEU A 281 -25.59 -6.56 -4.59
N ALA A 282 -25.82 -6.65 -3.28
CA ALA A 282 -26.36 -7.86 -2.67
C ALA A 282 -27.82 -8.14 -3.09
N GLU A 283 -28.59 -7.08 -3.27
CA GLU A 283 -30.00 -7.15 -3.70
C GLU A 283 -30.18 -6.86 -5.20
N ASN A 284 -29.11 -6.49 -5.90
CA ASN A 284 -29.11 -6.09 -7.30
C ASN A 284 -30.18 -5.00 -7.59
N CYS A 285 -30.23 -3.96 -6.75
CA CYS A 285 -31.27 -2.94 -6.78
C CYS A 285 -30.78 -1.58 -6.27
N CYS A 286 -31.74 -0.65 -6.18
CA CYS A 286 -31.66 0.46 -5.24
C CYS A 286 -30.53 1.44 -5.57
N LEU A 287 -30.47 1.84 -6.84
CA LEU A 287 -29.57 2.90 -7.30
C LEU A 287 -30.03 4.24 -6.71
N GLN A 288 -29.17 4.89 -5.93
CA GLN A 288 -29.47 6.16 -5.28
C GLN A 288 -28.41 7.20 -5.65
N ARG A 289 -28.84 8.42 -5.96
CA ARG A 289 -27.96 9.59 -6.09
C ARG A 289 -27.72 10.19 -4.70
N LEU A 290 -26.47 10.29 -4.27
CA LEU A 290 -26.08 10.77 -2.93
C LEU A 290 -25.72 12.26 -2.92
N THR A 291 -25.17 12.78 -4.01
CA THR A 291 -24.86 14.20 -4.14
C THR A 291 -25.69 14.84 -5.23
N ALA A 292 -26.00 16.13 -5.07
CA ALA A 292 -26.61 16.93 -6.10
C ALA A 292 -26.05 18.35 -6.03
N GLY A 293 -25.50 18.84 -7.13
CA GLY A 293 -25.07 20.23 -7.26
C GLY A 293 -24.86 20.59 -8.72
N ARG A 294 -25.54 21.65 -9.19
CA ARG A 294 -25.36 22.15 -10.55
C ARG A 294 -23.92 22.65 -10.71
N PHE A 295 -23.28 22.32 -11.83
CA PHE A 295 -21.93 22.78 -12.18
C PHE A 295 -20.88 22.43 -11.12
N SER A 296 -21.06 21.31 -10.42
CA SER A 296 -20.11 20.77 -9.45
C SER A 296 -19.76 19.34 -9.81
N ASP A 297 -18.50 18.99 -9.64
CA ASP A 297 -17.99 17.64 -9.79
C ASP A 297 -17.79 17.06 -8.40
N ASN A 298 -18.48 15.95 -8.13
CA ASN A 298 -18.31 15.14 -6.93
C ASN A 298 -17.71 13.81 -7.38
N LEU A 299 -16.52 13.49 -6.87
CA LEU A 299 -15.61 12.48 -7.43
C LEU A 299 -15.01 11.59 -6.35
N SER A 300 -14.62 10.37 -6.75
CA SER A 300 -13.82 9.43 -5.96
C SER A 300 -14.35 9.19 -4.54
N PRO A 301 -15.58 8.64 -4.40
CA PRO A 301 -16.12 8.28 -3.11
C PRO A 301 -15.34 7.14 -2.46
N ALA A 302 -15.09 7.21 -1.15
CA ALA A 302 -14.58 6.10 -0.34
C ALA A 302 -15.34 5.99 0.98
N PHE A 303 -15.78 4.77 1.34
CA PHE A 303 -16.46 4.51 2.61
C PHE A 303 -15.50 4.55 3.79
N SER A 304 -15.98 5.03 4.94
CA SER A 304 -15.31 4.83 6.21
C SER A 304 -15.35 3.34 6.61
N PRO A 305 -14.39 2.84 7.42
CA PRO A 305 -14.34 1.43 7.80
C PRO A 305 -15.56 0.93 8.59
N ASP A 306 -16.29 1.83 9.25
CA ASP A 306 -17.55 1.53 9.93
C ASP A 306 -18.78 1.59 9.01
N GLY A 307 -18.59 1.95 7.73
CA GLY A 307 -19.64 2.06 6.71
C GLY A 307 -20.60 3.23 6.89
N ARG A 308 -20.36 4.11 7.87
CA ARG A 308 -21.30 5.19 8.24
C ARG A 308 -21.12 6.46 7.43
N ARG A 309 -19.92 6.70 6.89
CA ARG A 309 -19.56 7.92 6.18
C ARG A 309 -18.92 7.61 4.84
N ILE A 310 -18.98 8.59 3.95
CA ILE A 310 -18.30 8.57 2.65
C ILE A 310 -17.46 9.86 2.58
N VAL A 311 -16.17 9.71 2.28
CA VAL A 311 -15.30 10.83 1.88
C VAL A 311 -15.31 10.95 0.37
N PHE A 312 -15.22 12.16 -0.16
CA PHE A 312 -15.18 12.42 -1.59
C PHE A 312 -14.53 13.77 -1.91
N SER A 313 -14.16 13.97 -3.16
CA SER A 313 -13.68 15.26 -3.67
C SER A 313 -14.84 16.05 -4.28
N SER A 314 -14.93 17.35 -4.02
CA SER A 314 -15.97 18.23 -4.58
C SER A 314 -15.42 19.58 -5.07
N THR A 315 -15.87 20.06 -6.23
CA THR A 315 -15.52 21.40 -6.77
C THR A 315 -16.44 22.52 -6.29
N ARG A 316 -17.38 22.25 -5.38
CA ARG A 316 -18.29 23.28 -4.82
C ARG A 316 -17.62 24.56 -4.32
N PRO A 317 -16.43 24.53 -3.66
CA PRO A 317 -15.78 25.74 -3.20
C PRO A 317 -14.89 26.41 -4.28
N GLY A 318 -14.90 25.91 -5.52
CA GLY A 318 -14.02 26.35 -6.62
C GLY A 318 -13.09 25.22 -7.06
N LEU A 319 -11.90 25.11 -6.46
CA LEU A 319 -11.02 23.96 -6.71
C LEU A 319 -11.56 22.71 -5.98
N PRO A 320 -11.30 21.50 -6.50
CA PRO A 320 -11.59 20.25 -5.80
C PRO A 320 -11.08 20.25 -4.35
N GLN A 321 -11.95 20.00 -3.38
CA GLN A 321 -11.61 19.86 -1.96
C GLN A 321 -12.25 18.63 -1.35
N ILE A 322 -11.78 18.20 -0.18
CA ILE A 322 -12.24 16.97 0.46
C ILE A 322 -13.48 17.24 1.32
N TYR A 323 -14.56 16.54 0.99
CA TYR A 323 -15.83 16.55 1.71
C TYR A 323 -16.09 15.19 2.36
N VAL A 324 -16.89 15.20 3.42
CA VAL A 324 -17.41 14.00 4.07
C VAL A 324 -18.94 14.11 4.17
N MET A 325 -19.62 12.98 4.08
CA MET A 325 -21.06 12.87 4.26
C MET A 325 -21.43 11.57 4.96
N SER A 326 -22.65 11.48 5.49
CA SER A 326 -23.25 10.21 5.90
C SER A 326 -23.40 9.27 4.70
N ALA A 327 -23.40 7.96 4.92
CA ALA A 327 -23.52 6.96 3.85
C ALA A 327 -24.83 7.05 3.05
N ASP A 328 -25.88 7.67 3.62
CA ASP A 328 -27.15 7.97 2.95
C ASP A 328 -27.14 9.26 2.11
N GLY A 329 -26.02 9.98 2.09
CA GLY A 329 -25.82 11.23 1.36
C GLY A 329 -26.12 12.50 2.16
N THR A 330 -26.61 12.38 3.40
CA THR A 330 -26.92 13.54 4.25
C THR A 330 -25.67 14.13 4.92
N GLY A 331 -25.77 15.35 5.45
CA GLY A 331 -24.72 15.94 6.29
C GLY A 331 -23.40 16.22 5.55
N GLN A 332 -23.47 16.63 4.29
CA GLN A 332 -22.29 16.91 3.47
C GLN A 332 -21.54 18.13 4.01
N GLU A 333 -20.30 17.94 4.48
CA GLU A 333 -19.46 19.00 5.02
C GLU A 333 -18.08 19.05 4.35
N LEU A 334 -17.54 20.27 4.21
CA LEU A 334 -16.15 20.48 3.81
C LEU A 334 -15.24 20.02 4.97
N PHE A 335 -14.43 19.01 4.74
CA PHE A 335 -13.71 18.31 5.80
C PHE A 335 -12.23 18.69 5.85
N ALA A 336 -11.57 18.82 4.68
CA ALA A 336 -10.21 19.38 4.57
C ALA A 336 -10.26 20.70 3.76
N PRO A 337 -10.37 21.87 4.42
CA PRO A 337 -10.36 23.16 3.74
C PRO A 337 -8.96 23.54 3.22
N TYR A 338 -8.89 24.68 2.53
CA TYR A 338 -7.61 25.27 2.08
C TYR A 338 -6.73 25.65 3.28
N ASP A 339 -5.46 25.26 3.23
CA ASP A 339 -4.45 25.71 4.20
C ASP A 339 -3.68 26.91 3.63
N TYR A 340 -3.24 27.83 4.50
CA TYR A 340 -2.38 28.94 4.09
C TYR A 340 -1.07 28.41 3.48
N GLY A 341 -0.79 28.78 2.23
CA GLY A 341 0.40 28.34 1.49
C GLY A 341 0.25 27.03 0.70
N VAL A 342 -0.88 26.32 0.86
CA VAL A 342 -1.22 25.13 0.08
C VAL A 342 -2.61 25.32 -0.54
N THR A 343 -2.63 25.86 -1.76
CA THR A 343 -3.86 26.39 -2.39
C THR A 343 -4.34 25.58 -3.59
N GLY A 344 -3.91 24.33 -3.74
CA GLY A 344 -4.23 23.50 -4.90
C GLY A 344 -5.46 22.61 -4.73
N ALA A 345 -5.82 21.95 -5.82
CA ALA A 345 -6.89 20.96 -5.84
C ALA A 345 -6.51 19.73 -4.99
N SER A 346 -7.46 19.21 -4.21
CA SER A 346 -7.34 17.99 -3.41
C SER A 346 -8.20 16.88 -4.02
N HIS A 347 -7.62 15.71 -4.22
CA HIS A 347 -8.22 14.62 -4.99
C HIS A 347 -7.96 13.24 -4.38
N ALA A 348 -8.72 12.25 -4.86
CA ALA A 348 -8.60 10.84 -4.51
C ALA A 348 -8.49 10.57 -3.01
N PRO A 349 -9.48 11.00 -2.19
CA PRO A 349 -9.44 10.73 -0.77
C PRO A 349 -9.72 9.26 -0.45
N GLU A 350 -9.03 8.72 0.55
CA GLU A 350 -9.21 7.36 1.05
C GLU A 350 -9.15 7.32 2.58
N TRP A 351 -10.10 6.63 3.21
CA TRP A 351 -10.08 6.39 4.66
C TRP A 351 -9.00 5.38 5.03
N SER A 352 -8.29 5.62 6.13
CA SER A 352 -7.48 4.59 6.75
C SER A 352 -8.36 3.44 7.27
N PRO A 353 -7.88 2.20 7.30
CA PRO A 353 -8.63 1.04 7.81
C PRO A 353 -9.10 1.16 9.26
N ASP A 354 -8.46 1.99 10.08
CA ASP A 354 -8.82 2.28 11.47
C ASP A 354 -9.80 3.47 11.61
N GLY A 355 -10.08 4.20 10.52
CA GLY A 355 -10.97 5.36 10.49
C GLY A 355 -10.41 6.63 11.14
N LEU A 356 -9.14 6.62 11.56
CA LEU A 356 -8.50 7.74 12.24
C LEU A 356 -7.96 8.78 11.26
N HIS A 357 -7.71 8.40 10.01
CA HIS A 357 -7.05 9.25 9.02
C HIS A 357 -7.77 9.21 7.66
N ILE A 358 -7.55 10.27 6.89
CA ILE A 358 -7.91 10.34 5.46
C ILE A 358 -6.66 10.73 4.68
N ALA A 359 -6.24 9.88 3.75
CA ALA A 359 -5.19 10.20 2.79
C ALA A 359 -5.80 10.85 1.55
N PHE A 360 -5.07 11.77 0.92
CA PHE A 360 -5.44 12.38 -0.37
C PHE A 360 -4.18 12.95 -1.01
N HIS A 361 -4.24 13.32 -2.29
CA HIS A 361 -3.21 14.16 -2.88
C HIS A 361 -3.72 15.58 -3.09
N ARG A 362 -2.83 16.56 -2.90
CA ARG A 362 -3.13 17.98 -3.08
C ARG A 362 -2.03 18.66 -3.86
N GLU A 363 -2.40 19.54 -4.77
CA GLU A 363 -1.44 20.30 -5.56
C GLU A 363 -0.75 21.40 -4.73
N ILE A 364 0.58 21.47 -4.86
CA ILE A 364 1.42 22.54 -4.33
C ILE A 364 2.13 23.17 -5.52
N ALA A 365 1.73 24.39 -5.88
CA ALA A 365 2.24 25.08 -7.07
C ALA A 365 2.18 24.20 -8.34
N GLY A 366 1.06 23.49 -8.55
CA GLY A 366 0.83 22.58 -9.69
C GLY A 366 1.52 21.21 -9.59
N ASN A 367 2.19 20.91 -8.48
CA ASN A 367 2.79 19.61 -8.21
C ASN A 367 2.00 18.85 -7.14
N PRO A 368 1.37 17.72 -7.49
CA PRO A 368 0.60 16.93 -6.54
C PRO A 368 1.54 16.28 -5.53
N GLN A 369 1.17 16.39 -4.26
CA GLN A 369 1.84 15.75 -3.13
C GLN A 369 0.82 14.97 -2.32
N VAL A 370 1.26 13.91 -1.66
CA VAL A 370 0.40 13.12 -0.78
C VAL A 370 0.33 13.77 0.60
N PHE A 371 -0.88 13.83 1.14
CA PHE A 371 -1.22 14.36 2.45
C PHE A 371 -2.03 13.33 3.22
N VAL A 372 -1.97 13.44 4.55
CA VAL A 372 -2.85 12.73 5.47
C VAL A 372 -3.46 13.74 6.43
N MET A 373 -4.75 13.59 6.68
CA MET A 373 -5.49 14.36 7.67
C MET A 373 -5.96 13.47 8.81
N ASP A 374 -5.77 13.93 10.04
CA ASP A 374 -6.37 13.33 11.23
C ASP A 374 -7.85 13.72 11.34
N VAL A 375 -8.71 12.72 11.50
CA VAL A 375 -10.17 12.87 11.42
C VAL A 375 -10.75 13.61 12.63
N ALA A 376 -10.13 13.44 13.81
CA ALA A 376 -10.64 14.02 15.06
C ALA A 376 -10.25 15.50 15.20
N THR A 377 -9.01 15.82 14.87
CA THR A 377 -8.42 17.16 15.02
C THR A 377 -8.55 18.01 13.75
N ARG A 378 -8.84 17.39 12.60
CA ARG A 378 -8.80 18.01 11.26
C ARG A 378 -7.43 18.57 10.89
N SER A 379 -6.37 18.08 11.52
CA SER A 379 -5.00 18.51 11.22
C SER A 379 -4.49 17.82 9.96
N VAL A 380 -3.94 18.61 9.03
CA VAL A 380 -3.41 18.12 7.75
C VAL A 380 -1.88 18.09 7.78
N ARG A 381 -1.29 16.99 7.32
CA ARG A 381 0.16 16.81 7.22
C ARG A 381 0.55 16.37 5.82
N GLN A 382 1.52 17.06 5.22
CA GLN A 382 2.17 16.64 3.98
C GLN A 382 3.11 15.46 4.24
N LEU A 383 3.03 14.42 3.40
CA LEU A 383 3.84 13.21 3.50
C LEU A 383 4.99 13.17 2.50
N THR A 384 4.82 13.80 1.33
CA THR A 384 5.81 13.74 0.24
C THR A 384 6.15 15.14 -0.26
N SER A 385 7.34 15.31 -0.81
CA SER A 385 7.84 16.56 -1.40
C SER A 385 8.62 16.33 -2.71
N ALA A 386 9.20 15.14 -2.89
CA ALA A 386 9.98 14.80 -4.07
C ALA A 386 9.14 14.12 -5.17
N GLY A 387 9.18 14.67 -6.40
CA GLY A 387 8.44 14.17 -7.56
C GLY A 387 6.97 14.61 -7.58
N ARG A 388 6.21 14.09 -8.55
CA ARG A 388 4.73 14.23 -8.59
C ARG A 388 4.13 12.99 -7.93
N ASN A 389 3.32 13.18 -6.89
CA ASN A 389 2.81 12.11 -6.05
C ASN A 389 1.27 12.14 -5.99
N GLU A 390 0.63 11.09 -6.50
CA GLU A 390 -0.81 11.03 -6.77
C GLU A 390 -1.40 9.68 -6.26
N ASP A 391 -2.73 9.61 -6.19
CA ASP A 391 -3.51 8.38 -5.94
C ASP A 391 -3.04 7.53 -4.74
N PRO A 392 -3.11 8.06 -3.50
CA PRO A 392 -2.73 7.29 -2.32
C PRO A 392 -3.73 6.17 -2.00
N THR A 393 -3.24 5.04 -1.48
CA THR A 393 -4.05 3.91 -1.02
C THR A 393 -3.45 3.20 0.19
N TRP A 394 -4.28 2.84 1.17
CA TRP A 394 -3.85 2.33 2.47
C TRP A 394 -3.61 0.83 2.48
N ALA A 395 -2.47 0.40 3.03
CA ALA A 395 -2.32 -0.98 3.48
C ALA A 395 -3.26 -1.27 4.66
N PRO A 396 -3.66 -2.53 4.89
CA PRO A 396 -4.65 -2.89 5.91
C PRO A 396 -4.14 -2.79 7.35
N ASP A 397 -2.93 -2.27 7.58
CA ASP A 397 -2.41 -1.98 8.91
C ASP A 397 -2.61 -0.51 9.33
N GLY A 398 -3.14 0.35 8.45
CA GLY A 398 -3.35 1.78 8.72
C GLY A 398 -2.06 2.58 8.92
N ARG A 399 -0.90 1.99 8.60
CA ARG A 399 0.44 2.58 8.80
C ARG A 399 1.18 2.79 7.49
N HIS A 400 1.01 1.87 6.53
CA HIS A 400 1.64 2.00 5.22
C HIS A 400 0.67 2.58 4.19
N LEU A 401 1.18 3.46 3.34
CA LEU A 401 0.42 4.08 2.27
C LEU A 401 1.18 3.90 0.95
N ALA A 402 0.55 3.26 -0.04
CA ALA A 402 1.05 3.25 -1.41
C ALA A 402 0.58 4.48 -2.17
N PHE A 403 1.34 4.91 -3.17
CA PHE A 403 0.98 6.03 -4.04
C PHE A 403 1.79 5.98 -5.34
N VAL A 404 1.33 6.69 -6.36
CA VAL A 404 2.07 6.82 -7.64
C VAL A 404 3.08 7.95 -7.52
N SER A 405 4.31 7.73 -7.99
CA SER A 405 5.32 8.79 -8.07
C SER A 405 6.10 8.78 -9.38
N THR A 406 6.46 9.96 -9.87
CA THR A 406 7.37 10.17 -11.01
C THR A 406 8.83 10.40 -10.60
N ARG A 407 9.20 10.23 -9.33
CA ARG A 407 10.53 10.60 -8.81
C ARG A 407 11.71 9.86 -9.47
N THR A 408 11.47 8.73 -10.13
CA THR A 408 12.46 7.98 -10.93
C THR A 408 12.29 8.18 -12.45
N GLY A 409 11.65 9.28 -12.87
CA GLY A 409 11.49 9.65 -14.28
C GLY A 409 10.30 9.03 -15.02
N SER A 410 9.67 8.00 -14.46
CA SER A 410 8.41 7.41 -14.95
C SER A 410 7.47 7.14 -13.78
N ARG A 411 6.17 6.99 -14.04
CA ARG A 411 5.20 6.66 -12.98
C ARG A 411 5.44 5.25 -12.44
N GLN A 412 5.67 5.17 -11.14
CA GLN A 412 5.87 3.93 -10.39
C GLN A 412 5.03 3.96 -9.12
N VAL A 413 4.71 2.80 -8.55
CA VAL A 413 4.13 2.70 -7.21
C VAL A 413 5.25 2.75 -6.18
N TRP A 414 5.03 3.54 -5.15
CA TRP A 414 5.89 3.71 -3.99
C TRP A 414 5.09 3.51 -2.72
N VAL A 415 5.78 3.17 -1.64
CA VAL A 415 5.18 3.01 -0.31
C VAL A 415 5.89 3.94 0.64
N ILE A 416 5.12 4.64 1.46
CA ILE A 416 5.61 5.38 2.62
C ILE A 416 5.12 4.73 3.90
N ASP A 417 6.02 4.62 4.86
CA ASP A 417 5.70 4.27 6.25
C ASP A 417 5.44 5.56 7.05
N LEU A 418 4.24 5.69 7.62
CA LEU A 418 3.84 6.92 8.32
C LEU A 418 4.56 7.12 9.66
N ASP A 419 5.04 6.05 10.29
CA ASP A 419 5.77 6.12 11.57
C ASP A 419 7.21 6.60 11.37
N THR A 420 7.94 6.00 10.43
CA THR A 420 9.37 6.31 10.22
C THR A 420 9.62 7.39 9.17
N GLY A 421 8.66 7.62 8.26
CA GLY A 421 8.82 8.43 7.07
C GLY A 421 9.64 7.74 5.96
N ARG A 422 9.96 6.45 6.09
CA ARG A 422 10.70 5.71 5.07
C ARG A 422 9.86 5.60 3.80
N VAL A 423 10.43 6.05 2.69
CA VAL A 423 9.84 5.95 1.35
C VAL A 423 10.61 4.92 0.54
N ARG A 424 9.91 3.98 -0.11
CA ARG A 424 10.52 2.94 -0.96
C ARG A 424 9.76 2.75 -2.26
N GLN A 425 10.51 2.45 -3.32
CA GLN A 425 9.94 2.09 -4.62
C GLN A 425 9.42 0.66 -4.56
N LEU A 426 8.16 0.47 -4.93
CA LEU A 426 7.54 -0.85 -4.95
C LEU A 426 7.65 -1.50 -6.33
N THR A 427 7.34 -0.73 -7.38
CA THR A 427 7.32 -1.25 -8.75
C THR A 427 8.45 -0.71 -9.61
N ARG A 428 8.83 -1.48 -10.62
CA ARG A 428 9.59 -1.01 -11.80
C ARG A 428 8.79 -1.29 -13.09
N LEU A 429 7.47 -1.21 -12.95
CA LEU A 429 6.49 -1.45 -14.00
C LEU A 429 6.31 -0.11 -14.72
N GLY A 430 6.83 0.04 -15.94
CA GLY A 430 6.71 1.31 -16.68
C GLY A 430 5.25 1.80 -16.73
N GLU A 431 5.02 3.06 -16.34
CA GLU A 431 3.72 3.75 -16.36
C GLU A 431 2.61 3.14 -15.47
N ALA A 432 2.93 2.74 -14.24
CA ALA A 432 1.94 2.30 -13.26
C ALA A 432 1.06 3.46 -12.75
N ARG A 433 -0.25 3.25 -12.62
CA ARG A 433 -1.24 4.26 -12.19
C ARG A 433 -2.31 3.65 -11.28
N LEU A 434 -3.01 4.50 -10.52
CA LEU A 434 -4.23 4.15 -9.78
C LEU A 434 -4.09 2.85 -8.95
N PRO A 435 -3.14 2.78 -8.00
CA PRO A 435 -2.99 1.62 -7.14
C PRO A 435 -4.20 1.46 -6.23
N ALA A 436 -4.55 0.22 -5.92
CA ALA A 436 -5.51 -0.13 -4.87
C ALA A 436 -4.94 -1.26 -4.02
N TRP A 437 -4.62 -0.98 -2.75
CA TRP A 437 -4.11 -1.99 -1.83
C TRP A 437 -5.25 -2.87 -1.33
N SER A 438 -5.03 -4.17 -1.29
CA SER A 438 -6.04 -5.13 -0.84
C SER A 438 -6.26 -5.04 0.68
N PRO A 439 -7.45 -5.41 1.16
CA PRO A 439 -7.60 -5.84 2.55
C PRO A 439 -6.71 -7.05 2.83
N ARG A 440 -6.70 -7.51 4.09
CA ARG A 440 -6.07 -8.79 4.45
C ARG A 440 -6.76 -9.90 3.68
N ILE A 441 -6.02 -10.67 2.89
CA ILE A 441 -6.59 -11.73 2.07
C ILE A 441 -6.80 -12.96 2.96
N PRO A 442 -8.05 -13.43 3.16
CA PRO A 442 -8.31 -14.60 3.98
C PRO A 442 -7.58 -15.85 3.46
N GLN A 443 -7.29 -16.78 4.35
CA GLN A 443 -6.85 -18.10 3.95
C GLN A 443 -8.06 -18.89 3.45
N GLU A 444 -7.95 -19.53 2.27
CA GLU A 444 -9.00 -20.45 1.80
C GLU A 444 -9.26 -21.52 2.89
N GLY A 445 -10.49 -21.59 3.38
CA GLY A 445 -10.91 -22.51 4.45
C GLY A 445 -10.80 -21.99 5.88
N ALA A 446 -10.27 -20.78 6.11
CA ALA A 446 -10.41 -20.09 7.39
C ALA A 446 -11.71 -19.27 7.35
N ASN A 447 -12.71 -19.64 8.17
CA ASN A 447 -13.86 -18.76 8.38
C ASN A 447 -13.38 -17.46 9.06
N PRO A 448 -14.01 -16.32 8.72
CA PRO A 448 -13.62 -14.99 9.20
C PRO A 448 -13.65 -14.87 10.72
#